data_AF-W9WAS4-F1
#
_entry.id   AF-W9WAS4-F1
#
_cell.length_a   1.000
_cell.length_b   1.000
_cell.length_c   1.000
_cell.angle_alpha   90.00
_cell.angle_beta   90.00
_cell.angle_gamma   90.00
#
_symmetry.space_group_name_H-M   'P 1'
#
loop_
_entity.id
_entity.type
_entity.pdbx_description
1 polymer ?
#
loop_
_entity_poly.entity_id
_entity_poly.type
_entity_poly.pdbx_seq_one_letter_code
_entity_poly.pdbx_strand_id
1 'polypeptide(L)'
;MDSYTSTPSNDVDARDKPIMEFHPELWPVLERNRPVLNLDLFWPIKCERVDNAEEQRTEGDQKGTFPPRDLRPLVSFRNLHVLHLGGMRKSYQPVIWEACFVNANLTKLTLEMALEPEISDDFKAQYKKIDSTWAYDGSKPSYPEPTEYMYLGLEGSGELHPDFGSGEYLDRTAMRQAQAAVKDGVGVAVKRHLPIQSLTLSNFVVDAGPFFRWFDPERLREVIFTGTCWDAGFYLPNEMRRGVRAEGPQKPKPLVARVIKPGEAKVVSLSQGKLVKREDWDGENHLPDPEPGIGDASGGRDLKTKVSQISGVGKQATNE
;
A
#
# COMPACT_ATOMS: atom_id res chain seq x y z
N MET A 1 -35.47 -22.99 -3.07
CA MET A 1 -35.04 -22.40 -1.80
C MET A 1 -33.87 -23.23 -1.34
N ASP A 2 -32.66 -22.72 -1.50
CA ASP A 2 -31.43 -23.13 -0.80
C ASP A 2 -30.41 -22.05 -1.12
N SER A 3 -30.48 -20.95 -0.36
CA SER A 3 -29.48 -19.88 -0.41
C SER A 3 -28.26 -20.37 0.36
N TYR A 4 -27.18 -20.68 -0.38
CA TYR A 4 -25.85 -20.82 0.19
C TYR A 4 -25.43 -19.47 0.79
N THR A 5 -25.68 -19.28 2.08
CA THR A 5 -24.99 -18.27 2.89
C THR A 5 -23.55 -18.73 3.06
N SER A 6 -22.69 -18.31 2.14
CA SER A 6 -21.25 -18.38 2.33
C SER A 6 -20.89 -17.39 3.42
N THR A 7 -20.75 -17.86 4.65
CA THR A 7 -20.19 -17.07 5.76
C THR A 7 -18.81 -16.55 5.35
N PRO A 8 -18.54 -15.23 5.43
CA PRO A 8 -17.22 -14.71 5.15
C PRO A 8 -16.22 -15.31 6.15
N SER A 9 -15.19 -15.93 5.61
CA SER A 9 -14.17 -16.69 6.34
C SER A 9 -13.39 -15.80 7.31
N ASN A 10 -13.59 -16.01 8.62
CA ASN A 10 -12.70 -15.97 9.80
C ASN A 10 -11.32 -15.23 9.83
N ASP A 11 -10.99 -14.32 8.93
CA ASP A 11 -9.71 -13.56 8.98
C ASP A 11 -9.80 -12.21 9.73
N VAL A 12 -10.98 -11.84 10.25
CA VAL A 12 -11.19 -10.57 10.99
C VAL A 12 -10.34 -10.47 12.27
N ASP A 13 -9.99 -11.63 12.85
CA ASP A 13 -9.19 -11.77 14.07
C ASP A 13 -7.67 -11.80 13.83
N ALA A 14 -7.22 -11.93 12.58
CA ALA A 14 -5.80 -11.90 12.24
C ALA A 14 -5.29 -10.46 12.35
N ARG A 15 -4.92 -10.06 13.59
CA ARG A 15 -4.54 -8.67 13.93
C ARG A 15 -3.45 -8.08 13.05
N ASP A 16 -2.56 -8.92 12.50
CA ASP A 16 -1.41 -8.49 11.70
C ASP A 16 -1.61 -8.64 10.19
N LYS A 17 -2.75 -9.21 9.74
CA LYS A 17 -3.06 -9.34 8.30
C LYS A 17 -4.09 -8.29 7.87
N PRO A 18 -4.01 -7.77 6.64
CA PRO A 18 -5.05 -6.91 6.11
C PRO A 18 -6.36 -7.66 6.00
N ILE A 19 -7.45 -7.02 6.44
CA ILE A 19 -8.81 -7.49 6.12
C ILE A 19 -9.01 -7.16 4.64
N MET A 20 -8.88 -8.18 3.80
CA MET A 20 -9.04 -8.09 2.35
C MET A 20 -10.47 -7.68 2.00
N GLU A 21 -10.63 -6.83 0.98
CA GLU A 21 -11.94 -6.39 0.47
C GLU A 21 -12.86 -5.86 1.59
N PHE A 22 -12.37 -4.90 2.37
CA PHE A 22 -13.08 -4.43 3.55
C PHE A 22 -14.43 -3.75 3.20
N HIS A 23 -15.51 -4.27 3.78
CA HIS A 23 -16.87 -3.72 3.64
C HIS A 23 -17.34 -2.98 4.91
N PRO A 24 -18.16 -1.91 4.80
CA PRO A 24 -18.63 -1.11 5.94
C PRO A 24 -19.44 -1.92 6.95
N GLU A 25 -20.09 -3.00 6.50
CA GLU A 25 -20.83 -3.95 7.33
C GLU A 25 -19.95 -4.68 8.35
N LEU A 26 -18.62 -4.66 8.15
CA LEU A 26 -17.66 -5.24 9.09
C LEU A 26 -17.35 -4.30 10.27
N TRP A 27 -17.69 -3.00 10.21
CA TRP A 27 -17.42 -2.08 11.32
C TRP A 27 -17.99 -2.51 12.68
N PRO A 28 -19.23 -3.03 12.78
CA PRO A 28 -19.80 -3.46 14.05
C PRO A 28 -19.07 -4.66 14.68
N VAL A 29 -18.41 -5.50 13.88
CA VAL A 29 -17.70 -6.69 14.37
C VAL A 29 -16.24 -6.40 14.75
N LEU A 30 -15.71 -5.22 14.43
CA LEU A 30 -14.35 -4.84 14.82
C LEU A 30 -14.28 -4.37 16.27
N GLU A 31 -13.38 -4.99 17.04
CA GLU A 31 -13.02 -4.53 18.39
C GLU A 31 -12.47 -3.10 18.36
N ARG A 32 -13.20 -2.14 18.94
CA ARG A 32 -12.82 -0.71 18.96
C ARG A 32 -11.53 -0.41 19.74
N ASN A 33 -11.12 -1.31 20.63
CA ASN A 33 -9.93 -1.16 21.46
C ASN A 33 -8.69 -1.88 20.90
N ARG A 34 -8.76 -2.39 19.66
CA ARG A 34 -7.63 -3.10 19.06
C ARG A 34 -6.43 -2.18 18.81
N PRO A 35 -5.19 -2.66 19.01
CA PRO A 35 -3.98 -1.87 18.77
C PRO A 35 -3.50 -1.84 17.33
N VAL A 36 -3.93 -2.79 16.51
CA VAL A 36 -3.51 -2.91 15.10
C VAL A 36 -4.74 -3.02 14.23
N LEU A 37 -4.84 -2.17 13.21
CA LEU A 37 -5.92 -2.20 12.22
C LEU A 37 -5.34 -2.11 10.82
N ASN A 38 -5.60 -3.13 10.01
CA ASN A 38 -5.13 -3.24 8.64
C ASN A 38 -6.35 -3.46 7.74
N LEU A 39 -6.65 -2.52 6.86
CA LEU A 39 -7.81 -2.56 5.97
C LEU A 39 -7.36 -2.46 4.53
N ASP A 40 -7.85 -3.35 3.67
CA ASP A 40 -7.78 -3.16 2.22
C ASP A 40 -9.08 -2.51 1.75
N LEU A 41 -8.98 -1.26 1.30
CA LEU A 41 -10.10 -0.46 0.81
C LEU A 41 -10.33 -0.62 -0.70
N PHE A 42 -9.65 -1.58 -1.34
CA PHE A 42 -9.89 -1.90 -2.74
C PHE A 42 -11.28 -2.53 -2.90
N TRP A 43 -12.18 -1.78 -3.53
CA TRP A 43 -13.55 -2.23 -3.74
C TRP A 43 -13.72 -2.80 -5.15
N PRO A 44 -14.22 -4.03 -5.31
CA PRO A 44 -14.43 -4.62 -6.63
C PRO A 44 -15.47 -3.83 -7.44
N ILE A 45 -15.10 -3.45 -8.66
CA ILE A 45 -16.04 -2.84 -9.61
C ILE A 45 -17.03 -3.93 -10.03
N LYS A 46 -18.26 -3.88 -9.52
CA LYS A 46 -19.33 -4.74 -10.05
C LYS A 46 -19.57 -4.35 -11.50
N CYS A 47 -19.14 -5.17 -12.45
CA CYS A 47 -19.53 -5.09 -13.85
C CYS A 47 -21.01 -5.49 -14.00
N GLU A 48 -21.91 -4.70 -13.42
CA GLU A 48 -23.33 -4.84 -13.73
C GLU A 48 -23.53 -4.42 -15.18
N ARG A 49 -24.18 -5.31 -15.93
CA ARG A 49 -24.72 -5.04 -17.26
C ARG A 49 -25.54 -3.74 -17.21
N VAL A 50 -25.49 -3.01 -18.31
CA VAL A 50 -26.15 -1.72 -18.52
C VAL A 50 -27.66 -1.91 -18.44
N ASP A 51 -28.21 -2.00 -17.23
CA ASP A 51 -29.65 -1.91 -17.01
C ASP A 51 -29.91 -0.59 -16.29
N ASN A 52 -30.63 0.26 -17.02
CA ASN A 52 -30.98 1.63 -16.66
C ASN A 52 -31.72 1.68 -15.32
N ALA A 53 -31.01 2.05 -14.25
CA ALA A 53 -31.62 2.60 -13.05
C ALA A 53 -30.80 3.82 -12.62
N GLU A 54 -31.32 4.99 -12.97
CA GLU A 54 -30.93 6.27 -12.41
C GLU A 54 -31.36 6.33 -10.94
N GLU A 55 -30.69 5.57 -10.07
CA GLU A 55 -30.75 5.86 -8.65
C GLU A 55 -30.01 7.18 -8.43
N GLN A 56 -30.69 8.17 -7.85
CA GLN A 56 -30.19 9.50 -7.53
C GLN A 56 -28.83 9.39 -6.81
N ARG A 57 -27.75 9.60 -7.56
CA ARG A 57 -26.38 9.50 -7.06
C ARG A 57 -25.99 10.83 -6.42
N THR A 58 -25.60 10.81 -5.16
CA THR A 58 -24.86 11.91 -4.54
C THR A 58 -23.47 11.99 -5.14
N GLU A 59 -23.01 13.20 -5.47
CA GLU A 59 -21.64 13.48 -5.91
C GLU A 59 -20.64 12.86 -4.90
N GLY A 60 -19.99 11.75 -5.27
CA GLY A 60 -18.99 11.07 -4.42
C GLY A 60 -19.03 9.54 -4.44
N ASP A 61 -20.15 8.94 -4.86
CA ASP A 61 -20.28 7.48 -5.01
C ASP A 61 -19.93 7.06 -6.45
N GLN A 62 -18.66 7.25 -6.83
CA GLN A 62 -18.12 6.65 -8.05
C GLN A 62 -18.20 5.12 -7.94
N LYS A 63 -18.79 4.46 -8.94
CA LYS A 63 -19.00 3.01 -8.98
C LYS A 63 -17.67 2.26 -8.72
N GLY A 64 -17.63 1.47 -7.65
CA GLY A 64 -16.46 0.65 -7.29
C GLY A 64 -15.41 1.34 -6.43
N THR A 65 -15.77 2.39 -5.69
CA THR A 65 -14.88 3.03 -4.70
C THR A 65 -15.51 3.00 -3.31
N PHE A 66 -14.73 2.66 -2.28
CA PHE A 66 -15.19 2.69 -0.88
C PHE A 66 -15.69 4.11 -0.51
N PRO A 67 -16.91 4.29 0.02
CA PRO A 67 -17.43 5.65 0.30
C PRO A 67 -16.65 6.35 1.42
N PRO A 68 -16.30 7.65 1.33
CA PRO A 68 -15.47 8.31 2.35
C PRO A 68 -16.20 8.37 3.69
N ARG A 69 -17.53 8.58 3.65
CA ARG A 69 -18.42 8.56 4.82
C ARG A 69 -18.33 7.23 5.57
N ASP A 70 -18.10 6.13 4.86
CA ASP A 70 -18.05 4.80 5.45
C ASP A 70 -16.71 4.53 6.15
N LEU A 71 -15.69 5.40 5.98
CA LEU A 71 -14.44 5.30 6.74
C LEU A 71 -14.54 5.99 8.10
N ARG A 72 -15.57 6.84 8.31
CA ARG A 72 -15.78 7.62 9.53
C ARG A 72 -15.65 6.81 10.84
N PRO A 73 -16.12 5.55 10.94
CA PRO A 73 -15.97 4.77 12.16
C PRO A 73 -14.52 4.57 12.61
N LEU A 74 -13.52 4.75 11.74
CA LEU A 74 -12.10 4.76 12.10
C LEU A 74 -11.77 5.78 13.21
N VAL A 75 -12.45 6.92 13.24
CA VAL A 75 -12.21 7.98 14.24
C VAL A 75 -12.84 7.64 15.59
N SER A 76 -13.55 6.52 15.73
CA SER A 76 -14.03 6.03 17.03
C SER A 76 -12.98 5.22 17.81
N PHE A 77 -11.91 4.76 17.16
CA PHE A 77 -10.86 3.99 17.81
C PHE A 77 -10.00 4.88 18.71
N ARG A 78 -9.61 4.36 19.88
CA ARG A 78 -8.85 5.13 20.90
C ARG A 78 -7.52 4.48 21.31
N ASN A 79 -7.25 3.26 20.83
CA ASN A 79 -6.08 2.49 21.21
C ASN A 79 -5.25 2.02 20.00
N LEU A 80 -5.42 2.63 18.83
CA LEU A 80 -4.61 2.26 17.66
C LEU A 80 -3.15 2.64 17.87
N HIS A 81 -2.27 1.67 17.64
CA HIS A 81 -0.81 1.80 17.62
C HIS A 81 -0.28 1.67 16.20
N VAL A 82 -0.94 0.84 15.38
CA VAL A 82 -0.61 0.60 13.98
C VAL A 82 -1.87 0.72 13.14
N LEU A 83 -1.80 1.51 12.08
CA LEU A 83 -2.85 1.63 11.07
C LEU A 83 -2.24 1.41 9.69
N HIS A 84 -2.81 0.47 8.94
CA HIS A 84 -2.53 0.26 7.53
C HIS A 84 -3.83 0.37 6.74
N LEU A 85 -3.87 1.30 5.79
CA LEU A 85 -4.94 1.41 4.80
C LEU A 85 -4.34 1.19 3.41
N GLY A 86 -4.65 0.05 2.81
CA GLY A 86 -4.27 -0.31 1.45
C GLY A 86 -5.40 -0.11 0.46
N GLY A 87 -5.09 -0.21 -0.83
CA GLY A 87 -6.11 -0.25 -1.89
C GLY A 87 -6.93 1.03 -2.06
N MET A 88 -6.43 2.17 -1.57
CA MET A 88 -7.16 3.43 -1.60
C MET A 88 -7.28 3.95 -3.04
N ARG A 89 -8.50 4.06 -3.57
CA ARG A 89 -8.77 4.56 -4.93
C ARG A 89 -9.05 6.06 -5.01
N LYS A 90 -9.22 6.71 -3.86
CA LYS A 90 -9.39 8.15 -3.67
C LYS A 90 -8.81 8.55 -2.33
N SER A 91 -8.65 9.84 -2.09
CA SER A 91 -8.21 10.32 -0.79
C SER A 91 -9.22 10.01 0.30
N TYR A 92 -8.68 9.58 1.45
CA TYR A 92 -9.40 9.53 2.72
C TYR A 92 -8.69 10.34 3.81
N GLN A 93 -7.72 11.18 3.44
CA GLN A 93 -6.84 11.90 4.36
C GLN A 93 -7.58 12.66 5.46
N PRO A 94 -8.69 13.39 5.21
CA PRO A 94 -9.41 14.08 6.28
C PRO A 94 -9.79 13.15 7.44
N VAL A 95 -10.34 11.97 7.15
CA VAL A 95 -10.75 10.98 8.15
C VAL A 95 -9.53 10.28 8.78
N ILE A 96 -8.52 9.98 7.97
CA ILE A 96 -7.27 9.33 8.44
C ILE A 96 -6.55 10.22 9.45
N TRP A 97 -6.41 11.51 9.16
CA TRP A 97 -5.71 12.45 10.03
C TRP A 97 -6.50 12.68 11.32
N GLU A 98 -7.83 12.74 11.28
CA GLU A 98 -8.66 12.77 12.50
C GLU A 98 -8.38 11.53 13.38
N ALA A 99 -8.34 10.34 12.76
CA ALA A 99 -8.03 9.10 13.45
C ALA A 99 -6.63 9.12 14.09
N CYS A 100 -5.65 9.71 13.42
CA CYS A 100 -4.30 9.88 13.97
C CYS A 100 -4.30 10.82 15.20
N PHE A 101 -5.03 11.93 15.15
CA PHE A 101 -5.08 12.88 16.27
C PHE A 101 -5.78 12.32 17.51
N VAL A 102 -6.81 11.47 17.35
CA VAL A 102 -7.52 10.86 18.49
C VAL A 102 -6.81 9.64 19.08
N ASN A 103 -5.75 9.11 18.43
CA ASN A 103 -4.99 7.95 18.89
C ASN A 103 -3.56 8.34 19.28
N ALA A 104 -3.35 8.80 20.51
CA ALA A 104 -2.05 9.31 20.98
C ALA A 104 -0.87 8.32 20.91
N ASN A 105 -1.18 7.03 20.83
CA ASN A 105 -0.21 5.92 20.75
C ASN A 105 -0.04 5.37 19.32
N LEU A 106 -0.68 5.95 18.30
CA LEU A 106 -0.51 5.54 16.91
C LEU A 106 0.91 5.88 16.45
N THR A 107 1.80 4.89 16.40
CA THR A 107 3.21 5.06 16.06
C THR A 107 3.53 4.68 14.63
N LYS A 108 2.75 3.81 14.00
CA LYS A 108 2.96 3.37 12.61
C LYS A 108 1.74 3.64 11.75
N LEU A 109 1.95 4.31 10.62
CA LEU A 109 0.94 4.59 9.63
C LEU A 109 1.43 4.16 8.25
N THR A 110 0.67 3.29 7.59
CA THR A 110 0.90 2.86 6.20
C THR A 110 -0.31 3.25 5.36
N LEU A 111 -0.07 4.05 4.32
CA LEU A 111 -1.10 4.49 3.38
C LEU A 111 -0.69 4.06 1.98
N GLU A 112 -1.54 3.28 1.31
CA GLU A 112 -1.26 2.79 -0.03
C GLU A 112 -2.41 3.11 -0.98
N MET A 113 -2.12 3.95 -1.98
CA MET A 113 -3.04 4.16 -3.09
C MET A 113 -3.00 2.98 -4.05
N ALA A 114 -4.16 2.61 -4.56
CA ALA A 114 -4.31 1.60 -5.59
C ALA A 114 -3.77 2.06 -6.96
N LEU A 115 -3.79 3.37 -7.21
CA LEU A 115 -3.32 3.98 -8.45
C LEU A 115 -2.11 4.87 -8.20
N GLU A 116 -1.20 4.89 -9.15
CA GLU A 116 -0.05 5.79 -9.17
C GLU A 116 -0.52 7.23 -9.51
N PRO A 117 0.08 8.25 -8.90
CA PRO A 117 -0.17 9.64 -9.30
C PRO A 117 0.45 9.93 -10.66
N GLU A 118 -0.18 10.83 -11.40
CA GLU A 118 0.29 11.33 -12.70
C GLU A 118 0.59 12.81 -12.59
N ILE A 119 1.85 13.20 -12.84
CA ILE A 119 2.26 14.61 -12.89
C ILE A 119 2.04 15.16 -14.29
N SER A 120 1.47 16.35 -14.40
CA SER A 120 1.31 17.08 -15.66
C SER A 120 2.66 17.33 -16.36
N ASP A 121 2.69 17.26 -17.69
CA ASP A 121 3.93 17.36 -18.48
C ASP A 121 4.74 18.63 -18.18
N ASP A 122 4.08 19.75 -17.92
CA ASP A 122 4.69 21.05 -17.58
C ASP A 122 5.51 21.01 -16.27
N PHE A 123 5.23 20.05 -15.39
CA PHE A 123 5.86 19.91 -14.08
C PHE A 123 6.76 18.67 -13.96
N LYS A 124 6.71 17.73 -14.92
CA LYS A 124 7.53 16.50 -14.90
C LYS A 124 9.03 16.78 -14.81
N ALA A 125 9.51 17.89 -15.36
CA ALA A 125 10.92 18.29 -15.29
C ALA A 125 11.32 18.84 -13.90
N GLN A 126 10.34 19.32 -13.12
CA GLN A 126 10.56 19.94 -11.82
C GLN A 126 10.52 18.91 -10.68
N TYR A 127 9.63 17.92 -10.81
CA TYR A 127 9.44 16.87 -9.82
C TYR A 127 10.23 15.61 -10.18
N LYS A 128 10.58 14.82 -9.17
CA LYS A 128 11.37 13.60 -9.35
C LYS A 128 10.59 12.40 -8.91
N LYS A 129 10.60 11.33 -9.70
CA LYS A 129 10.08 10.05 -9.25
C LYS A 129 10.95 9.51 -8.09
N ILE A 130 10.31 9.08 -7.02
CA ILE A 130 10.97 8.40 -5.89
C ILE A 130 11.07 6.93 -6.25
N ASP A 131 12.11 6.58 -6.99
CA ASP A 131 12.42 5.21 -7.40
C ASP A 131 13.69 4.70 -6.71
N SER A 132 14.21 3.57 -7.18
CA SER A 132 15.41 2.95 -6.62
C SER A 132 16.73 3.71 -6.80
N THR A 133 16.69 4.83 -7.53
CA THR A 133 17.81 5.76 -7.71
C THR A 133 17.64 7.03 -6.87
N TRP A 134 16.46 7.25 -6.31
CA TRP A 134 16.20 8.37 -5.42
C TRP A 134 16.92 8.15 -4.08
N ALA A 135 17.52 9.21 -3.57
CA ALA A 135 18.18 9.21 -2.27
C ALA A 135 17.89 10.54 -1.55
N TYR A 136 17.47 10.44 -0.30
CA TYR A 136 17.32 11.60 0.55
C TYR A 136 18.68 12.21 0.90
N ASP A 137 18.83 13.52 0.66
CA ASP A 137 20.03 14.28 1.00
C ASP A 137 19.77 15.19 2.20
N GLY A 138 19.87 14.63 3.40
CA GLY A 138 19.74 15.36 4.66
C GLY A 138 20.92 16.30 4.98
N SER A 139 21.96 16.34 4.13
CA SER A 139 23.12 17.23 4.32
C SER A 139 22.82 18.67 3.90
N LYS A 140 21.89 18.85 2.95
CA LYS A 140 21.50 20.16 2.46
C LYS A 140 20.76 20.96 3.55
N PRO A 141 21.01 22.28 3.66
CA PRO A 141 20.19 23.13 4.49
C PRO A 141 18.74 23.08 4.02
N SER A 142 17.80 22.92 4.95
CA SER A 142 16.39 23.10 4.63
C SER A 142 16.16 24.59 4.35
N TYR A 143 15.35 24.88 3.34
CA TYR A 143 14.81 26.23 3.15
C TYR A 143 13.86 26.57 4.32
N PRO A 144 13.55 27.87 4.56
CA PRO A 144 12.43 28.23 5.43
C PRO A 144 11.14 27.48 5.03
N GLU A 145 10.17 27.44 5.94
CA GLU A 145 8.91 26.73 5.74
C GLU A 145 8.35 26.96 4.32
N PRO A 146 7.92 25.90 3.59
CA PRO A 146 7.36 26.05 2.26
C PRO A 146 6.23 27.07 2.26
N THR A 147 6.39 28.14 1.47
CA THR A 147 5.38 29.22 1.40
C THR A 147 4.02 28.68 0.94
N GLU A 148 2.93 29.38 1.25
CA GLU A 148 1.59 29.01 0.78
C GLU A 148 1.48 28.95 -0.75
N TYR A 149 2.29 29.74 -1.46
CA TYR A 149 2.35 29.78 -2.93
C TYR A 149 2.86 28.49 -3.60
N MET A 150 3.36 27.52 -2.83
CA MET A 150 3.85 26.23 -3.33
C MET A 150 2.96 25.06 -2.89
N TYR A 151 1.74 25.34 -2.45
CA TYR A 151 0.77 24.30 -2.09
C TYR A 151 0.22 23.61 -3.35
N LEU A 152 0.43 22.29 -3.44
CA LEU A 152 0.04 21.50 -4.61
C LEU A 152 -1.30 20.76 -4.44
N GLY A 153 -1.88 20.79 -3.25
CA GLY A 153 -3.12 20.07 -2.94
C GLY A 153 -4.39 20.81 -3.36
N LEU A 154 -5.49 20.07 -3.41
CA LEU A 154 -6.82 20.59 -3.68
C LEU A 154 -7.58 20.84 -2.37
N GLU A 155 -7.41 22.04 -1.80
CA GLU A 155 -8.18 22.57 -0.65
C GLU A 155 -8.26 21.69 0.63
N GLY A 156 -7.28 20.81 0.86
CA GLY A 156 -7.28 19.90 2.01
C GLY A 156 -8.00 18.58 1.76
N SER A 157 -8.42 18.30 0.52
CA SER A 157 -9.03 17.01 0.15
C SER A 157 -8.03 15.86 0.24
N GLY A 158 -6.72 16.11 0.16
CA GLY A 158 -5.69 15.08 -0.01
C GLY A 158 -5.39 14.74 -1.48
N GLU A 159 -6.11 15.33 -2.43
CA GLU A 159 -5.86 15.16 -3.85
C GLU A 159 -4.87 16.22 -4.36
N LEU A 160 -4.05 15.83 -5.34
CA LEU A 160 -3.23 16.77 -6.10
C LEU A 160 -4.13 17.71 -6.91
N HIS A 161 -3.81 19.01 -6.94
CA HIS A 161 -4.56 19.97 -7.73
C HIS A 161 -4.44 19.65 -9.23
N PRO A 162 -5.54 19.70 -10.01
CA PRO A 162 -5.55 19.31 -11.42
C PRO A 162 -4.51 20.00 -12.31
N ASP A 163 -4.10 21.23 -11.96
CA ASP A 163 -3.06 21.96 -12.68
C ASP A 163 -1.70 21.25 -12.63
N PHE A 164 -1.39 20.56 -11.51
CA PHE A 164 -0.13 19.85 -11.32
C PHE A 164 -0.20 18.37 -11.72
N GLY A 165 -1.41 17.80 -11.79
CA GLY A 165 -1.63 16.42 -12.19
C GLY A 165 -2.84 15.79 -11.52
N SER A 166 -2.80 14.48 -11.33
CA SER A 166 -3.83 13.70 -10.63
C SER A 166 -3.22 12.70 -9.65
N GLY A 167 -4.01 12.29 -8.67
CA GLY A 167 -3.63 11.31 -7.65
C GLY A 167 -3.51 11.92 -6.26
N GLU A 168 -2.90 11.16 -5.36
CA GLU A 168 -2.83 11.49 -3.94
C GLU A 168 -1.64 12.40 -3.63
N TYR A 169 -1.89 13.48 -2.89
CA TYR A 169 -0.87 14.41 -2.42
C TYR A 169 -0.87 14.46 -0.90
N LEU A 170 0.28 14.30 -0.25
CA LEU A 170 0.35 14.36 1.21
C LEU A 170 0.02 15.77 1.72
N ASP A 171 -1.19 15.95 2.25
CA ASP A 171 -1.78 17.27 2.32
C ASP A 171 -1.72 17.88 3.73
N ARG A 172 -0.90 18.94 3.88
CA ARG A 172 -0.78 19.71 5.12
C ARG A 172 -2.08 20.42 5.53
N THR A 173 -2.94 20.77 4.57
CA THR A 173 -4.23 21.41 4.81
C THR A 173 -5.24 20.38 5.32
N ALA A 174 -5.21 19.14 4.81
CA ALA A 174 -6.02 18.05 5.34
C ALA A 174 -5.71 17.78 6.82
N MET A 175 -4.42 17.76 7.19
CA MET A 175 -3.98 17.62 8.58
C MET A 175 -4.46 18.79 9.47
N ARG A 176 -4.43 20.02 8.96
CA ARG A 176 -4.93 21.21 9.66
C ARG A 176 -6.42 21.11 9.96
N GLN A 177 -7.21 20.78 8.95
CA GLN A 177 -8.66 20.66 9.04
C GLN A 177 -9.04 19.52 9.99
N ALA A 178 -8.37 18.38 9.89
CA ALA A 178 -8.57 17.25 10.79
C ALA A 178 -8.28 17.62 12.26
N GLN A 179 -7.18 18.34 12.53
CA GLN A 179 -6.89 18.77 13.89
C GLN A 179 -7.98 19.69 14.46
N ALA A 180 -8.47 20.64 13.63
CA ALA A 180 -9.56 21.53 14.02
C ALA A 180 -10.86 20.74 14.29
N ALA A 181 -11.22 19.82 13.39
CA ALA A 181 -12.40 18.97 13.55
C ALA A 181 -12.36 18.13 14.83
N VAL A 182 -11.20 17.57 15.19
CA VAL A 182 -11.06 16.83 16.46
C VAL A 182 -11.18 17.76 17.66
N LYS A 183 -10.55 18.95 17.63
CA LYS A 183 -10.64 19.94 18.73
C LYS A 183 -12.08 20.38 18.99
N ASP A 184 -12.85 20.58 17.93
CA ASP A 184 -14.22 21.10 18.03
C ASP A 184 -15.24 19.99 18.35
N GLY A 185 -15.02 18.78 17.83
CA GLY A 185 -16.03 17.70 17.87
C GLY A 185 -15.75 16.60 18.89
N VAL A 186 -14.52 16.44 19.36
CA VAL A 186 -14.11 15.33 20.22
C VAL A 186 -13.50 15.92 21.47
N GLY A 187 -14.16 15.78 22.63
CA GLY A 187 -13.72 16.32 23.93
C GLY A 187 -12.43 15.68 24.50
N VAL A 188 -11.46 15.38 23.64
CA VAL A 188 -10.15 14.80 23.93
C VAL A 188 -9.10 15.89 23.75
N ALA A 189 -8.11 15.92 24.62
CA ALA A 189 -6.97 16.82 24.47
C ALA A 189 -6.18 16.49 23.20
N VAL A 190 -6.32 17.32 22.16
CA VAL A 190 -5.62 17.14 20.89
C VAL A 190 -4.19 17.65 20.99
N LYS A 191 -3.23 16.76 20.73
CA LYS A 191 -1.81 17.12 20.68
C LYS A 191 -1.52 18.03 19.47
N ARG A 192 -0.49 18.88 19.61
CA ARG A 192 -0.01 19.74 18.53
C ARG A 192 0.46 18.93 17.32
N HIS A 193 1.21 17.86 17.55
CA HIS A 193 1.80 17.02 16.52
C HIS A 193 1.11 15.65 16.44
N LEU A 194 1.17 15.05 15.25
CA LEU A 194 0.80 13.67 14.99
C LEU A 194 1.71 12.72 15.79
N PRO A 195 1.16 11.61 16.31
CA PRO A 195 1.91 10.69 17.16
C PRO A 195 2.84 9.71 16.41
N ILE A 196 2.99 9.90 15.10
CA ILE A 196 3.64 8.97 14.18
C ILE A 196 5.17 8.92 14.38
N GLN A 197 5.71 7.71 14.43
CA GLN A 197 7.14 7.42 14.41
C GLN A 197 7.61 6.90 13.05
N SER A 198 6.76 6.10 12.39
CA SER A 198 7.02 5.49 11.09
C SER A 198 5.85 5.77 10.14
N LEU A 199 6.15 6.48 9.05
CA LEU A 199 5.20 6.80 7.99
C LEU A 199 5.61 6.04 6.72
N THR A 200 4.74 5.19 6.21
CA THR A 200 4.91 4.53 4.90
C THR A 200 3.87 5.06 3.93
N LEU A 201 4.32 5.53 2.76
CA LEU A 201 3.48 6.06 1.70
C LEU A 201 3.75 5.31 0.40
N SER A 202 2.71 4.74 -0.18
CA SER A 202 2.76 4.14 -1.52
C SER A 202 1.93 4.96 -2.49
N ASN A 203 2.54 5.36 -3.61
CA ASN A 203 1.87 6.10 -4.68
C ASN A 203 1.36 7.50 -4.28
N PHE A 204 2.21 8.31 -3.64
CA PHE A 204 1.91 9.69 -3.23
C PHE A 204 2.81 10.72 -3.93
N VAL A 205 2.28 11.91 -4.16
CA VAL A 205 3.08 13.13 -4.37
C VAL A 205 3.38 13.75 -3.01
N VAL A 206 4.65 14.07 -2.75
CA VAL A 206 5.11 14.55 -1.44
C VAL A 206 5.99 15.78 -1.55
N ASP A 207 5.76 16.74 -0.66
CA ASP A 207 6.63 17.88 -0.43
C ASP A 207 7.01 18.01 1.06
N ALA A 208 7.73 19.06 1.41
CA ALA A 208 8.16 19.32 2.78
C ALA A 208 7.06 19.82 3.73
N GLY A 209 5.96 20.37 3.20
CA GLY A 209 4.95 21.12 3.95
C GLY A 209 4.40 20.39 5.17
N PRO A 210 3.97 19.12 5.05
CA PRO A 210 3.45 18.35 6.17
C PRO A 210 4.42 18.23 7.36
N PHE A 211 5.73 18.12 7.08
CA PHE A 211 6.76 17.83 8.08
C PHE A 211 7.14 19.03 8.96
N PHE A 212 6.89 20.26 8.51
CA PHE A 212 7.20 21.47 9.28
C PHE A 212 6.24 21.72 10.46
N ARG A 213 4.97 21.33 10.33
CA ARG A 213 3.94 21.66 11.32
C ARG A 213 3.32 20.47 12.01
N TRP A 214 3.20 19.33 11.33
CA TRP A 214 2.31 18.27 11.77
C TRP A 214 3.04 17.07 12.36
N PHE A 215 4.27 16.80 11.94
CA PHE A 215 5.07 15.72 12.51
C PHE A 215 5.93 16.22 13.68
N ASP A 216 6.09 15.39 14.69
CA ASP A 216 6.87 15.71 15.88
C ASP A 216 8.36 15.44 15.61
N PRO A 217 9.25 16.45 15.68
CA PRO A 217 10.69 16.25 15.46
C PRO A 217 11.31 15.24 16.43
N GLU A 218 10.75 15.11 17.63
CA GLU A 218 11.24 14.19 18.65
C GLU A 218 10.67 12.79 18.51
N ARG A 219 9.62 12.57 17.70
CA ARG A 219 9.00 11.24 17.53
C ARG A 219 9.17 10.63 16.16
N LEU A 220 9.09 11.41 15.08
CA LEU A 220 9.29 10.87 13.74
C LEU A 220 10.70 10.26 13.65
N ARG A 221 10.79 9.07 13.08
CA ARG A 221 12.06 8.32 12.91
C ARG A 221 12.27 7.89 11.47
N GLU A 222 11.19 7.62 10.75
CA GLU A 222 11.30 7.19 9.37
C GLU A 222 10.10 7.60 8.50
N VAL A 223 10.42 7.88 7.24
CA VAL A 223 9.49 8.05 6.13
C VAL A 223 9.91 7.07 5.02
N ILE A 224 9.05 6.13 4.69
CA ILE A 224 9.33 5.07 3.73
C ILE A 224 8.42 5.28 2.53
N PHE A 225 9.01 5.42 1.35
CA PHE A 225 8.29 5.51 0.09
C PHE A 225 8.32 4.16 -0.62
N THR A 226 7.14 3.69 -1.00
CA THR A 226 6.96 2.46 -1.78
C THR A 226 6.17 2.77 -3.06
N GLY A 227 6.11 1.82 -3.99
CA GLY A 227 5.44 2.05 -5.28
C GLY A 227 6.08 3.18 -6.10
N THR A 228 5.23 3.99 -6.72
CA THR A 228 5.57 5.13 -7.57
C THR A 228 5.18 6.45 -6.88
N CYS A 229 6.00 6.88 -5.91
CA CYS A 229 5.85 8.22 -5.31
C CYS A 229 6.57 9.29 -6.14
N TRP A 230 6.18 10.55 -5.98
CA TRP A 230 6.86 11.71 -6.56
C TRP A 230 7.33 12.68 -5.48
N ASP A 231 8.60 13.06 -5.56
CA ASP A 231 9.24 14.13 -4.82
C ASP A 231 8.96 15.45 -5.55
N ALA A 232 8.04 16.23 -4.99
CA ALA A 232 7.65 17.55 -5.46
C ALA A 232 8.32 18.68 -4.64
N GLY A 233 9.48 18.39 -4.04
CA GLY A 233 10.16 19.29 -3.08
C GLY A 233 10.15 18.73 -1.67
N PHE A 234 10.29 17.41 -1.52
CA PHE A 234 10.43 16.75 -0.24
C PHE A 234 11.77 17.09 0.40
N TYR A 235 11.68 17.67 1.60
CA TYR A 235 12.80 17.78 2.53
C TYR A 235 12.25 17.85 3.95
N LEU A 236 13.10 17.54 4.91
CA LEU A 236 12.73 17.60 6.32
C LEU A 236 13.25 18.89 6.97
N PRO A 237 12.56 19.42 8.00
CA PRO A 237 13.05 20.52 8.81
C PRO A 237 14.42 20.23 9.43
N ASN A 238 15.14 21.29 9.83
CA ASN A 238 16.50 21.18 10.38
C ASN A 238 16.60 20.26 11.60
N GLU A 239 15.54 20.20 12.40
CA GLU A 239 15.40 19.39 13.60
C GLU A 239 15.27 17.89 13.26
N MET A 240 14.74 17.56 12.08
CA MET A 240 14.45 16.21 11.63
C MET A 240 15.50 15.65 10.67
N ARG A 241 16.09 16.48 9.80
CA ARG A 241 16.89 16.06 8.63
C ARG A 241 18.07 15.11 8.91
N ARG A 242 18.58 15.08 10.15
CA ARG A 242 19.66 14.16 10.56
C ARG A 242 19.18 12.94 11.34
N GLY A 243 18.05 13.05 12.04
CA GLY A 243 17.53 12.01 12.93
C GLY A 243 16.45 11.13 12.30
N VAL A 244 15.81 11.61 11.24
CA VAL A 244 14.76 10.90 10.50
C VAL A 244 15.36 10.29 9.24
N ARG A 245 15.11 9.00 9.07
CA ARG A 245 15.50 8.24 7.88
C ARG A 245 14.43 8.38 6.80
N ALA A 246 14.80 8.79 5.60
CA ALA A 246 13.88 8.80 4.46
C ALA A 246 14.39 7.85 3.38
N GLU A 247 13.58 6.87 3.01
CA GLU A 247 13.97 5.76 2.13
C GLU A 247 13.03 5.65 0.94
N GLY A 248 13.61 5.56 -0.26
CA GLY A 248 12.89 5.18 -1.47
C GLY A 248 12.85 3.66 -1.65
N PRO A 249 12.16 3.16 -2.70
CA PRO A 249 12.12 1.74 -3.03
C PRO A 249 13.53 1.15 -3.17
N GLN A 250 13.84 0.06 -2.46
CA GLN A 250 15.15 -0.58 -2.60
C GLN A 250 15.26 -1.28 -3.96
N LYS A 251 16.45 -1.22 -4.57
CA LYS A 251 16.74 -2.07 -5.73
C LYS A 251 16.54 -3.54 -5.30
N PRO A 252 15.78 -4.34 -6.06
CA PRO A 252 15.69 -5.76 -5.79
C PRO A 252 17.12 -6.30 -5.75
N LYS A 253 17.48 -6.96 -4.64
CA LYS A 253 18.77 -7.66 -4.58
C LYS A 253 18.79 -8.63 -5.76
N PRO A 254 19.84 -8.64 -6.60
CA PRO A 254 19.90 -9.59 -7.69
C PRO A 254 19.70 -10.98 -7.07
N LEU A 255 18.66 -11.68 -7.52
CA LEU A 255 18.48 -13.07 -7.16
C LEU A 255 19.76 -13.76 -7.59
N VAL A 256 20.57 -14.22 -6.62
CA VAL A 256 21.74 -15.04 -6.92
C VAL A 256 21.19 -16.38 -7.38
N ALA A 257 20.87 -16.47 -8.67
CA ALA A 257 20.49 -17.71 -9.31
C ALA A 257 21.74 -18.61 -9.27
N ARG A 258 21.68 -19.65 -8.45
CA ARG A 258 22.68 -20.70 -8.47
C ARG A 258 22.35 -21.64 -9.63
N VAL A 259 23.30 -21.84 -10.54
CA VAL A 259 23.21 -22.89 -11.55
C VAL A 259 23.20 -24.24 -10.80
N ILE A 260 22.10 -24.97 -10.92
CA ILE A 260 22.01 -26.35 -10.45
C ILE A 260 22.78 -27.25 -11.40
N LYS A 261 23.52 -28.22 -10.86
CA LYS A 261 24.22 -29.23 -11.68
C LYS A 261 23.24 -30.34 -12.09
N PRO A 262 23.51 -31.06 -13.19
CA PRO A 262 22.83 -32.31 -13.49
C PRO A 262 22.78 -33.22 -12.25
N GLY A 263 21.60 -33.76 -11.94
CA GLY A 263 21.34 -34.60 -10.78
C GLY A 263 20.95 -33.87 -9.49
N GLU A 264 21.06 -32.53 -9.41
CA GLU A 264 20.64 -31.78 -8.21
C GLU A 264 19.13 -31.51 -8.16
N ALA A 265 18.42 -31.66 -9.28
CA ALA A 265 16.98 -31.50 -9.37
C ALA A 265 16.34 -32.76 -9.96
N LYS A 266 15.05 -32.98 -9.68
CA LYS A 266 14.26 -34.06 -10.27
C LYS A 266 13.17 -33.49 -11.16
N VAL A 267 13.06 -34.04 -12.37
CA VAL A 267 11.94 -33.82 -13.26
C VAL A 267 10.83 -34.77 -12.87
N VAL A 268 9.64 -34.21 -12.61
CA VAL A 268 8.45 -35.01 -12.32
C VAL A 268 7.39 -34.78 -13.39
N SER A 269 6.89 -35.87 -13.97
CA SER A 269 5.78 -35.84 -14.92
C SER A 269 4.48 -36.18 -14.20
N LEU A 270 3.49 -35.30 -14.34
CA LEU A 270 2.17 -35.47 -13.74
C LEU A 270 1.14 -35.77 -14.84
N SER A 271 0.26 -36.75 -14.60
CA SER A 271 -0.95 -36.99 -15.39
C SER A 271 -2.15 -36.94 -14.46
N GLN A 272 -3.15 -36.10 -14.79
CA GLN A 272 -4.33 -35.88 -13.95
C GLN A 272 -3.99 -35.57 -12.48
N GLY A 273 -2.93 -34.78 -12.27
CA GLY A 273 -2.45 -34.41 -10.92
C GLY A 273 -1.75 -35.53 -10.14
N LYS A 274 -1.63 -36.74 -10.70
CA LYS A 274 -0.87 -37.85 -10.10
C LYS A 274 0.51 -37.96 -10.71
N LEU A 275 1.49 -38.25 -9.86
CA LEU A 275 2.87 -38.52 -10.28
C LEU A 275 2.93 -39.79 -11.13
N VAL A 276 3.40 -39.66 -12.37
CA VAL A 276 3.57 -40.79 -13.30
C VAL A 276 5.04 -41.13 -13.48
N LYS A 277 5.93 -40.13 -13.40
CA LYS A 277 7.36 -40.32 -13.63
C LYS A 277 8.19 -39.40 -12.76
N ARG A 278 9.34 -39.87 -12.29
CA ARG A 278 10.35 -39.08 -11.58
C ARG A 278 11.72 -39.47 -12.10
N GLU A 279 12.45 -38.51 -12.64
CA GLU A 279 13.78 -38.68 -13.20
C GLU A 279 14.70 -37.58 -12.69
N ASP A 280 16.01 -37.84 -12.66
CA ASP A 280 16.98 -36.82 -12.33
C ASP A 280 17.11 -35.86 -13.53
N TRP A 281 17.20 -34.56 -13.26
CA TRP A 281 17.39 -33.56 -14.31
C TRP A 281 18.82 -33.64 -14.85
N ASP A 282 18.96 -33.81 -16.15
CA ASP A 282 20.22 -34.11 -16.83
C ASP A 282 21.02 -32.87 -17.26
N GLY A 283 20.48 -31.67 -17.03
CA GLY A 283 21.14 -30.42 -17.39
C GLY A 283 20.61 -29.77 -18.66
N GLU A 284 19.78 -30.46 -19.43
CA GLU A 284 19.26 -29.92 -20.69
C GLU A 284 17.93 -29.19 -20.48
N ASN A 285 17.78 -28.07 -21.18
CA ASN A 285 16.48 -27.41 -21.32
C ASN A 285 15.60 -28.31 -22.19
N HIS A 286 14.87 -29.25 -21.58
CA HIS A 286 13.70 -29.84 -22.22
C HIS A 286 12.56 -28.79 -22.23
N LEU A 287 12.76 -27.70 -22.96
CA LEU A 287 11.66 -26.92 -23.48
C LEU A 287 11.08 -27.76 -24.61
N PRO A 288 9.78 -28.15 -24.57
CA PRO A 288 9.18 -28.77 -25.73
C PRO A 288 9.28 -27.81 -26.90
N ASP A 289 9.74 -28.30 -28.06
CA ASP A 289 9.73 -27.53 -29.30
C ASP A 289 8.31 -26.97 -29.53
N PRO A 290 8.15 -25.70 -29.94
CA PRO A 290 6.85 -25.20 -30.36
C PRO A 290 6.43 -25.97 -31.61
N GLU A 291 5.36 -26.76 -31.49
CA GLU A 291 4.88 -27.58 -32.61
C GLU A 291 4.59 -26.75 -33.87
N PRO A 292 4.92 -27.26 -35.07
CA PRO A 292 4.52 -26.63 -36.32
C PRO A 292 3.03 -26.91 -36.60
N GLY A 293 2.22 -25.85 -36.60
CA GLY A 293 1.07 -25.66 -37.51
C GLY A 293 -0.06 -26.69 -37.52
N ILE A 294 -1.15 -26.34 -36.81
CA ILE A 294 -2.58 -26.53 -37.12
C ILE A 294 -2.95 -27.63 -38.13
N GLY A 295 -3.58 -28.70 -37.61
CA GLY A 295 -4.35 -29.67 -38.38
C GLY A 295 -5.19 -30.59 -37.49
N ASP A 296 -6.47 -30.26 -37.34
CA ASP A 296 -7.66 -31.00 -36.88
C ASP A 296 -7.59 -32.15 -35.83
N ALA A 297 -8.32 -31.90 -34.74
CA ALA A 297 -9.22 -32.80 -34.02
C ALA A 297 -8.78 -34.24 -33.68
N SER A 298 -8.29 -34.43 -32.45
CA SER A 298 -8.83 -35.41 -31.47
C SER A 298 -8.03 -35.36 -30.16
N GLY A 299 -8.73 -35.54 -29.03
CA GLY A 299 -8.26 -35.21 -27.68
C GLY A 299 -6.89 -35.77 -27.28
N GLY A 300 -5.95 -34.85 -27.02
CA GLY A 300 -4.65 -35.10 -26.38
C GLY A 300 -4.61 -34.48 -24.98
N ARG A 301 -4.18 -35.26 -23.99
CA ARG A 301 -4.07 -34.87 -22.58
C ARG A 301 -2.85 -33.97 -22.37
N ASP A 302 -3.06 -32.75 -21.88
CA ASP A 302 -1.99 -31.82 -21.51
C ASP A 302 -1.15 -32.34 -20.33
N LEU A 303 0.12 -32.64 -20.58
CA LEU A 303 1.13 -32.88 -19.54
C LEU A 303 1.79 -31.55 -19.15
N LYS A 304 1.56 -31.10 -17.91
CA LYS A 304 2.31 -29.98 -17.32
C LYS A 304 3.49 -30.52 -16.50
N THR A 305 4.71 -30.22 -16.93
CA THR A 305 5.94 -30.56 -16.19
C THR A 305 6.26 -29.45 -15.19
N LYS A 306 6.47 -29.79 -13.91
CA LYS A 306 6.96 -28.86 -12.88
C LYS A 306 8.28 -29.39 -12.32
N VAL A 307 9.29 -28.53 -12.21
CA VAL A 307 10.54 -28.83 -11.50
C VAL A 307 10.34 -28.50 -10.03
N SER A 308 10.62 -29.45 -9.13
CA SER A 308 10.53 -29.25 -7.68
C SER A 308 11.91 -29.36 -7.04
N GLN A 309 12.31 -28.35 -6.28
CA GLN A 309 13.55 -28.36 -5.49
C GLN A 309 13.35 -29.14 -4.18
N ILE A 310 14.28 -30.02 -3.84
CA ILE A 310 14.33 -30.68 -2.53
C ILE A 310 15.31 -29.90 -1.65
N SER A 311 14.79 -29.15 -0.68
CA SER A 311 15.62 -28.46 0.32
C SER A 311 16.10 -29.46 1.39
N GLY A 312 17.35 -29.92 1.26
CA GLY A 312 18.02 -30.68 2.31
C GLY A 312 18.61 -29.75 3.38
N VAL A 313 18.09 -29.83 4.60
CA VAL A 313 18.67 -29.18 5.79
C VAL A 313 19.98 -29.89 6.14
N GLY A 314 21.11 -29.26 5.86
CA GLY A 314 22.43 -29.71 6.30
C GLY A 314 22.65 -29.39 7.77
N LYS A 315 22.75 -30.42 8.61
CA LYS A 315 23.21 -30.33 10.00
C LYS A 315 24.65 -29.81 10.03
N GLN A 316 24.91 -28.77 10.81
CA GLN A 316 26.27 -28.36 11.18
C GLN A 316 26.93 -29.50 11.97
N ALA A 317 28.04 -30.01 11.45
CA ALA A 317 28.95 -30.83 12.23
C ALA A 317 29.76 -29.91 13.16
N THR A 318 29.60 -30.11 14.46
CA THR A 318 30.54 -29.68 15.49
C THR A 318 31.84 -30.44 15.30
N ASN A 319 32.96 -29.72 15.16
CA ASN A 319 34.28 -30.30 15.36
C ASN A 319 34.95 -29.60 16.55
N GLU A 320 35.54 -30.45 17.38
CA GLU A 320 36.42 -30.20 18.52
C GLU A 320 37.63 -29.32 18.18
#